data_AF-A0A3L6LAN1-F1
#
_entry.id   AF-A0A3L6LAN1-F1
#
_cell.length_a   1.000
_cell.length_b   1.000
_cell.length_c   1.000
_cell.angle_alpha   90.00
_cell.angle_beta   90.00
_cell.angle_gamma   90.00
#
_symmetry.space_group_name_H-M   'P 1'
#
loop_
_entity.id
_entity.type
_entity.pdbx_description
1 polymer ?
#
loop_
_entity_poly.entity_id
_entity_poly.type
_entity_poly.pdbx_seq_one_letter_code
_entity_poly.pdbx_strand_id
1 'polypeptide(L)'
;MQFTAGDNTKICLLTLTALAVCVSNTDAVAADQRPLLHASYSKLCTVAAKLKKTPKRSAKLLEVMAKAAETSATAALKFRIKKAIHSKPADKAIATAIIMLLEKIGAAALHDMKSKAHKLVRAATTCTALAARISETLTMFNNAGHGSGYCLDSTTPDRSGHVAFASQDCLNDDLAVTPSDDKWEATKLKADGFADGPGTGNPVSQSSSSNSKCLLVDTGSAETTNCFGSRSRFIAGILTLSGASGSRIAAMNAGVGKSDRQDKKLLEAALEDANVVNSETIENYKKLR
;
A
#
# COMPACT_ATOMS: atom_id res chain seq x y z
N MET A 1 -13.03 -25.72 -75.47
CA MET A 1 -13.30 -26.80 -74.49
C MET A 1 -11.98 -27.47 -74.18
N GLN A 2 -11.33 -27.05 -73.09
CA GLN A 2 -10.04 -27.59 -72.66
C GLN A 2 -10.26 -28.75 -71.69
N PHE A 3 -9.37 -29.73 -71.84
CA PHE A 3 -9.41 -31.07 -71.27
C PHE A 3 -8.75 -31.13 -69.87
N THR A 4 -9.46 -31.79 -68.95
CA THR A 4 -9.04 -32.84 -67.96
C THR A 4 -7.86 -32.59 -66.99
N ALA A 5 -8.14 -32.66 -65.68
CA ALA A 5 -7.86 -33.77 -64.73
C ALA A 5 -6.49 -33.60 -64.02
N GLY A 6 -6.25 -33.90 -62.75
CA GLY A 6 -6.98 -34.51 -61.65
C GLY A 6 -6.00 -34.66 -60.46
N ASP A 7 -6.55 -34.75 -59.25
CA ASP A 7 -6.00 -35.25 -57.97
C ASP A 7 -4.73 -34.71 -57.28
N ASN A 8 -5.00 -34.08 -56.12
CA ASN A 8 -4.44 -34.31 -54.78
C ASN A 8 -3.05 -34.94 -54.62
N THR A 9 -2.08 -34.12 -54.18
CA THR A 9 -1.13 -34.55 -53.13
C THR A 9 -0.68 -33.35 -52.30
N LYS A 10 -0.86 -33.45 -50.98
CA LYS A 10 -0.46 -32.46 -49.97
C LYS A 10 1.07 -32.33 -49.94
N ILE A 11 1.59 -31.12 -50.18
CA ILE A 11 2.89 -30.69 -49.66
C ILE A 11 2.72 -29.32 -49.00
N CYS A 12 3.04 -29.31 -47.71
CA CYS A 12 3.20 -28.15 -46.84
C CYS A 12 4.13 -27.11 -47.50
N LEU A 13 3.64 -25.91 -47.78
CA LEU A 13 4.51 -24.75 -47.93
C LEU A 13 3.81 -23.51 -47.37
N LEU A 14 4.42 -22.95 -46.32
CA LEU A 14 4.10 -21.70 -45.69
C LEU A 14 3.96 -20.58 -46.73
N THR A 15 2.79 -19.92 -46.78
CA THR A 15 2.68 -18.58 -47.35
C THR A 15 1.96 -17.66 -46.37
N LEU A 16 2.79 -16.81 -45.77
CA LEU A 16 2.50 -15.56 -45.09
C LEU A 16 1.38 -14.82 -45.85
N THR A 17 0.17 -14.77 -45.29
CA THR A 17 -0.89 -13.86 -45.77
C THR A 17 -1.31 -12.95 -44.62
N ALA A 18 -1.19 -11.67 -44.92
CA ALA A 18 -1.26 -10.56 -43.99
C ALA A 18 -2.53 -10.58 -43.13
N LEU A 19 -2.33 -10.45 -41.83
CA LEU A 19 -3.36 -10.08 -40.87
C LEU A 19 -3.80 -8.65 -41.22
N ALA A 20 -4.83 -8.52 -42.06
CA ALA A 20 -5.54 -7.27 -42.24
C ALA A 20 -6.27 -6.95 -40.92
N VAL A 21 -5.58 -6.24 -40.03
CA VAL A 21 -6.21 -5.52 -38.93
C VAL A 21 -7.22 -4.59 -39.59
N CYS A 22 -8.51 -4.86 -39.37
CA CYS A 22 -9.56 -3.92 -39.69
C CYS A 22 -9.35 -2.68 -38.82
N VAL A 23 -8.60 -1.70 -39.34
CA VAL A 23 -8.63 -0.32 -38.85
C VAL A 23 -9.95 0.25 -39.35
N SER A 24 -11.04 -0.15 -38.69
CA SER A 24 -12.28 0.63 -38.74
C SER A 24 -11.98 1.94 -38.00
N ASN A 25 -11.63 2.97 -38.77
CA ASN A 25 -11.81 4.36 -38.38
C ASN A 25 -13.31 4.57 -38.16
N THR A 26 -13.79 4.14 -37.00
CA THR A 26 -14.99 4.70 -36.43
C THR A 26 -14.57 6.08 -35.94
N ASP A 27 -15.22 7.12 -36.45
CA ASP A 27 -15.18 8.44 -35.82
C ASP A 27 -15.58 8.20 -34.36
N ALA A 28 -14.58 8.17 -33.48
CA ALA A 28 -14.79 7.93 -32.07
C ALA A 28 -15.71 9.04 -31.60
N VAL A 29 -16.94 8.68 -31.22
CA VAL A 29 -17.77 9.51 -30.34
C VAL A 29 -16.82 9.97 -29.24
N ALA A 30 -16.63 11.29 -29.11
CA ALA A 30 -15.59 11.84 -28.25
C ALA A 30 -15.65 11.17 -26.88
N ALA A 31 -14.69 10.28 -26.64
CA ALA A 31 -14.51 9.59 -25.37
C ALA A 31 -14.53 10.66 -24.28
N ASP A 32 -15.23 10.41 -23.17
CA ASP A 32 -15.30 11.38 -22.08
C ASP A 32 -13.99 11.31 -21.28
N GLN A 33 -12.93 11.87 -21.88
CA GLN A 33 -11.56 11.77 -21.39
C GLN A 33 -11.35 12.77 -20.25
N ARG A 34 -11.04 12.24 -19.07
CA ARG A 34 -10.92 13.06 -17.85
C ARG A 34 -9.68 12.65 -17.04
N PRO A 35 -8.79 13.59 -16.71
CA PRO A 35 -7.70 13.32 -15.79
C PRO A 35 -8.20 13.14 -14.34
N LEU A 36 -7.43 12.44 -13.52
CA LEU A 36 -7.61 12.44 -12.07
C LEU A 36 -7.19 13.80 -11.49
N LEU A 37 -8.04 14.38 -10.65
CA LEU A 37 -7.80 15.66 -9.99
C LEU A 37 -6.62 15.59 -9.02
N HIS A 38 -5.77 16.62 -9.01
CA HIS A 38 -4.70 16.78 -8.02
C HIS A 38 -5.20 16.68 -6.58
N ALA A 39 -6.34 17.29 -6.27
CA ALA A 39 -6.97 17.23 -4.94
C ALA A 39 -7.32 15.81 -4.48
N SER A 40 -7.48 14.87 -5.43
CA SER A 40 -7.81 13.46 -5.15
C SER A 40 -6.55 12.62 -5.00
N TYR A 41 -5.65 12.65 -5.98
CA TYR A 41 -4.47 11.77 -5.95
C TYR A 41 -3.42 12.23 -4.92
N SER A 42 -3.28 13.52 -4.65
CA SER A 42 -2.33 14.00 -3.64
C SER A 42 -2.66 13.47 -2.24
N LYS A 43 -3.95 13.47 -1.87
CA LYS A 43 -4.42 12.91 -0.60
C LYS A 43 -4.21 11.40 -0.50
N LEU A 44 -4.44 10.68 -1.61
CA LEU A 44 -4.10 9.25 -1.68
C LEU A 44 -2.59 9.05 -1.43
N CYS A 45 -1.76 9.86 -2.07
CA CYS A 45 -0.31 9.81 -1.90
C CYS A 45 0.13 10.12 -0.47
N THR A 46 -0.46 11.12 0.18
CA THR A 46 -0.19 11.43 1.60
C THR A 46 -0.51 10.23 2.49
N VAL A 47 -1.64 9.54 2.28
CA VAL A 47 -1.96 8.35 3.06
C VAL A 47 -0.97 7.22 2.79
N ALA A 48 -0.64 6.95 1.52
CA ALA A 48 0.34 5.93 1.15
C ALA A 48 1.71 6.18 1.79
N ALA A 49 2.18 7.41 1.79
CA ALA A 49 3.43 7.79 2.44
C ALA A 49 3.39 7.55 3.95
N LYS A 50 2.28 7.91 4.62
CA LYS A 50 2.15 7.69 6.07
C LYS A 50 1.98 6.22 6.45
N LEU A 51 1.36 5.40 5.61
CA LEU A 51 1.25 3.94 5.79
C LEU A 51 2.62 3.26 5.91
N LYS A 52 3.68 3.83 5.32
CA LYS A 52 5.06 3.35 5.45
C LYS A 52 5.61 3.47 6.89
N LYS A 53 4.97 4.24 7.78
CA LYS A 53 5.34 4.29 9.21
C LYS A 53 5.04 2.97 9.93
N THR A 54 3.97 2.26 9.55
CA THR A 54 3.57 1.01 10.20
C THR A 54 4.64 -0.08 10.14
N PRO A 55 5.18 -0.46 8.96
CA PRO A 55 6.25 -1.47 8.91
C PRO A 55 7.51 -1.05 9.69
N LYS A 56 7.92 0.23 9.62
CA LYS A 56 9.07 0.76 10.36
C LYS A 56 8.87 0.63 11.88
N ARG A 57 7.66 0.94 12.35
CA ARG A 57 7.28 0.82 13.77
C ARG A 57 7.17 -0.63 14.23
N SER A 58 6.58 -1.50 13.42
CA SER A 58 6.53 -2.94 13.68
C SER A 58 7.93 -3.53 13.84
N ALA A 59 8.86 -3.18 12.96
CA ALA A 59 10.26 -3.61 13.05
C ALA A 59 10.90 -3.13 14.36
N LYS A 60 10.66 -1.86 14.74
CA LYS A 60 11.19 -1.32 15.99
C LYS A 60 10.66 -2.02 17.23
N LEU A 61 9.37 -2.34 17.26
CA LEU A 61 8.74 -3.08 18.37
C LEU A 61 9.36 -4.47 18.55
N LEU A 62 9.61 -5.19 17.45
CA LEU A 62 10.30 -6.48 17.50
C LEU A 62 11.75 -6.35 17.96
N GLU A 63 12.46 -5.34 17.46
CA GLU A 63 13.85 -5.06 17.83
C GLU A 63 13.98 -4.80 19.35
N VAL A 64 13.12 -3.96 19.93
CA VAL A 64 13.20 -3.65 21.37
C VAL A 64 12.85 -4.85 22.24
N MET A 65 11.90 -5.70 21.83
CA MET A 65 11.57 -6.93 22.55
C MET A 65 12.74 -7.92 22.51
N ALA A 66 13.33 -8.12 21.33
CA ALA A 66 14.52 -8.96 21.18
C ALA A 66 15.69 -8.42 22.01
N LYS A 67 15.91 -7.11 21.99
CA LYS A 67 17.00 -6.49 22.75
C LYS A 67 16.81 -6.60 24.26
N ALA A 68 15.57 -6.48 24.75
CA ALA A 68 15.25 -6.68 26.16
C ALA A 68 15.55 -8.12 26.61
N ALA A 69 15.21 -9.12 25.79
CA ALA A 69 15.52 -10.52 26.06
C ALA A 69 17.03 -10.79 26.08
N GLU A 70 17.77 -10.30 25.07
CA GLU A 70 19.22 -10.46 24.98
C GLU A 70 19.92 -9.80 26.18
N THR A 71 19.59 -8.53 26.48
CA THR A 71 20.20 -7.78 27.58
C THR A 71 19.96 -8.46 28.93
N SER A 72 18.74 -8.98 29.15
CA SER A 72 18.41 -9.73 30.36
C SER A 72 19.24 -11.01 30.50
N ALA A 73 19.39 -11.78 29.42
CA ALA A 73 20.17 -13.01 29.43
C ALA A 73 21.66 -12.73 29.69
N THR A 74 22.24 -11.73 29.03
CA THR A 74 23.63 -11.30 29.24
C THR A 74 23.86 -10.81 30.68
N ALA A 75 22.94 -10.00 31.21
CA ALA A 75 23.03 -9.52 32.59
C ALA A 75 22.94 -10.69 33.59
N ALA A 76 22.00 -11.62 33.40
CA ALA A 76 21.86 -12.79 34.26
C ALA A 76 23.14 -13.63 34.26
N LEU A 77 23.78 -13.81 33.10
CA LEU A 77 25.06 -14.53 33.00
C LEU A 77 26.17 -13.83 33.80
N LYS A 78 26.30 -12.49 33.70
CA LYS A 78 27.26 -11.72 34.50
C LYS A 78 27.03 -11.91 36.00
N PHE A 79 25.78 -11.92 36.45
CA PHE A 79 25.45 -12.17 37.86
C PHE A 79 25.69 -13.63 38.27
N ARG A 80 25.51 -14.61 37.38
CA ARG A 80 25.88 -16.02 37.66
C ARG A 80 27.38 -16.17 37.88
N ILE A 81 28.21 -15.52 37.05
CA ILE A 81 29.67 -15.48 37.23
C ILE A 81 30.01 -14.81 38.56
N LYS A 82 29.41 -13.65 38.86
CA LYS A 82 29.61 -12.94 40.13
C LYS A 82 29.22 -13.80 41.35
N LYS A 83 28.10 -14.52 41.27
CA LYS A 83 27.67 -15.46 42.31
C LYS A 83 28.68 -16.58 42.54
N ALA A 84 29.31 -17.09 41.48
CA ALA A 84 30.28 -18.17 41.56
C ALA A 84 31.60 -17.75 42.23
N ILE A 85 32.04 -16.50 42.02
CA ILE A 85 33.32 -15.98 42.57
C ILE A 85 33.21 -15.39 43.98
N HIS A 86 32.02 -14.97 44.43
CA HIS A 86 31.83 -14.43 45.78
C HIS A 86 31.77 -15.55 46.82
N SER A 87 32.42 -15.39 47.96
CA SER A 87 32.42 -16.37 49.06
C SER A 87 31.27 -16.17 50.04
N LYS A 88 30.78 -14.93 50.20
CA LYS A 88 29.79 -14.54 51.21
C LYS A 88 28.36 -15.02 50.84
N PRO A 89 27.64 -15.70 51.75
CA PRO A 89 26.27 -16.16 51.49
C PRO A 89 25.28 -15.06 51.12
N ALA A 90 25.39 -13.88 51.75
CA ALA A 90 24.50 -12.74 51.48
C ALA A 90 24.63 -12.24 50.02
N ASP A 91 25.86 -12.10 49.51
CA ASP A 91 26.12 -11.68 48.14
C ASP A 91 25.58 -12.70 47.13
N LYS A 92 25.72 -14.00 47.44
CA LYS A 92 25.16 -15.09 46.62
C LYS A 92 23.63 -15.05 46.58
N ALA A 93 22.98 -14.72 47.70
CA ALA A 93 21.52 -14.59 47.78
C ALA A 93 21.03 -13.40 46.93
N ILE A 94 21.65 -12.23 47.04
CA ILE A 94 21.33 -11.04 46.24
C ILE A 94 21.51 -11.33 44.75
N ALA A 95 22.65 -11.92 44.36
CA ALA A 95 22.89 -12.27 42.96
C ALA A 95 21.84 -13.25 42.43
N THR A 96 21.39 -14.22 43.24
CA THR A 96 20.32 -15.15 42.87
C THR A 96 19.00 -14.43 42.61
N ALA A 97 18.60 -13.52 43.50
CA ALA A 97 17.38 -12.73 43.31
C ALA A 97 17.43 -11.89 42.02
N ILE A 98 18.58 -11.26 41.73
CA ILE A 98 18.78 -10.48 40.50
C ILE A 98 18.71 -11.37 39.26
N ILE A 99 19.33 -12.56 39.28
CA ILE A 99 19.27 -13.53 38.17
C ILE A 99 17.82 -13.91 37.89
N MET A 100 17.05 -14.28 38.92
CA MET A 100 15.64 -14.66 38.77
C MET A 100 14.79 -13.53 38.19
N LEU A 101 15.04 -12.29 38.63
CA LEU A 101 14.35 -11.11 38.09
C LEU A 101 14.69 -10.93 36.60
N LEU A 102 15.96 -11.01 36.22
CA LEU A 102 16.40 -10.86 34.84
C LEU A 102 15.84 -11.98 33.95
N GLU A 103 15.85 -13.23 34.41
CA GLU A 103 15.21 -14.35 33.70
C GLU A 103 13.72 -14.11 33.47
N LYS A 104 13.00 -13.62 34.49
CA LYS A 104 11.57 -13.28 34.39
C LYS A 104 11.33 -12.18 33.36
N ILE A 105 12.14 -11.13 33.36
CA ILE A 105 12.00 -10.03 32.38
C ILE A 105 12.31 -10.52 30.96
N GLY A 106 13.39 -11.30 30.78
CA GLY A 106 13.74 -11.88 29.49
C GLY A 106 12.65 -12.82 28.95
N ALA A 107 12.08 -13.66 29.81
CA ALA A 107 10.96 -14.54 29.45
C ALA A 107 9.71 -13.75 29.06
N ALA A 108 9.38 -12.68 29.79
CA ALA A 108 8.25 -11.81 29.45
C ALA A 108 8.44 -11.12 28.09
N ALA A 109 9.65 -10.62 27.79
CA ALA A 109 9.96 -10.02 26.50
C ALA A 109 9.83 -11.02 25.35
N LEU A 110 10.29 -12.26 25.53
CA LEU A 110 10.14 -13.33 24.53
C LEU A 110 8.67 -13.74 24.34
N HIS A 111 7.90 -13.80 25.43
CA HIS A 111 6.47 -14.08 25.38
C HIS A 111 5.72 -12.98 24.60
N ASP A 112 6.01 -11.72 24.89
CA ASP A 112 5.44 -10.58 24.18
C ASP A 112 5.82 -10.58 22.70
N MET A 113 7.08 -10.87 22.38
CA MET A 113 7.52 -11.02 21.00
C MET A 113 6.74 -12.11 20.27
N LYS A 114 6.60 -13.31 20.86
CA LYS A 114 5.84 -14.42 20.26
C LYS A 114 4.36 -14.08 20.09
N SER A 115 3.75 -13.46 21.09
CA SER A 115 2.32 -13.13 21.07
C SER A 115 1.98 -11.97 20.11
N LYS A 116 2.93 -11.06 19.85
CA LYS A 116 2.70 -9.88 19.00
C LYS A 116 3.29 -9.99 17.59
N ALA A 117 4.30 -10.84 17.36
CA ALA A 117 5.01 -10.91 16.08
C ALA A 117 4.07 -11.09 14.88
N HIS A 118 3.11 -12.03 14.97
CA HIS A 118 2.14 -12.24 13.89
C HIS A 118 1.31 -10.98 13.59
N LYS A 119 0.91 -10.22 14.62
CA LYS A 119 0.14 -8.97 14.46
C LYS A 119 0.98 -7.87 13.82
N LEU A 120 2.24 -7.72 14.25
CA LEU A 120 3.15 -6.70 13.75
C LEU A 120 3.56 -6.96 12.29
N VAL A 121 3.84 -8.23 11.94
CA VAL A 121 4.13 -8.64 10.57
C VAL A 121 2.91 -8.44 9.69
N ARG A 122 1.73 -8.89 10.13
CA ARG A 122 0.48 -8.68 9.38
C ARG A 122 0.20 -7.20 9.14
N ALA A 123 0.40 -6.36 10.16
CA ALA A 123 0.19 -4.93 10.03
C ALA A 123 1.16 -4.27 9.05
N ALA A 124 2.42 -4.72 9.05
CA ALA A 124 3.38 -4.32 8.02
C ALA A 124 2.91 -4.73 6.63
N THR A 125 2.45 -5.97 6.45
CA THR A 125 1.96 -6.49 5.16
C THR A 125 0.76 -5.71 4.64
N THR A 126 -0.29 -5.51 5.45
CA THR A 126 -1.53 -4.86 5.01
C THR A 126 -1.32 -3.38 4.69
N CYS A 127 -0.57 -2.65 5.53
CA CYS A 127 -0.26 -1.24 5.29
C CYS A 127 0.61 -1.05 4.05
N THR A 128 1.66 -1.88 3.87
CA THR A 128 2.51 -1.82 2.67
C THR A 128 1.73 -2.19 1.41
N ALA A 129 0.87 -3.22 1.46
CA ALA A 129 0.05 -3.61 0.31
C ALA A 129 -0.89 -2.48 -0.14
N LEU A 130 -1.52 -1.77 0.81
CA LEU A 130 -2.36 -0.63 0.47
C LEU A 130 -1.54 0.54 -0.09
N ALA A 131 -0.41 0.88 0.55
CA ALA A 131 0.48 1.93 0.07
C ALA A 131 1.00 1.65 -1.35
N ALA A 132 1.40 0.42 -1.64
CA ALA A 132 1.86 -0.01 -2.95
C ALA A 132 0.74 0.07 -4.00
N ARG A 133 -0.47 -0.42 -3.69
CA ARG A 133 -1.62 -0.31 -4.62
C ARG A 133 -1.96 1.15 -4.95
N ILE A 134 -1.83 2.06 -4.00
CA ILE A 134 -1.99 3.50 -4.25
C ILE A 134 -0.88 4.00 -5.18
N SER A 135 0.39 3.78 -4.80
CA SER A 135 1.55 4.27 -5.55
C SER A 135 1.55 3.76 -6.99
N GLU A 136 1.45 2.45 -7.18
CA GLU A 136 1.48 1.82 -8.51
C GLU A 136 0.34 2.26 -9.41
N THR A 137 -0.88 2.36 -8.87
CA THR A 137 -2.01 2.84 -9.68
C THR A 137 -1.76 4.28 -10.14
N LEU A 138 -1.30 5.16 -9.25
CA LEU A 138 -1.04 6.55 -9.61
C LEU A 138 0.16 6.70 -10.55
N THR A 139 1.19 5.88 -10.39
CA THR A 139 2.31 5.79 -11.33
C THR A 139 1.84 5.31 -12.70
N MET A 140 0.94 4.33 -12.77
CA MET A 140 0.30 3.90 -14.01
C MET A 140 -0.46 5.07 -14.68
N PHE A 141 -1.27 5.82 -13.93
CA PHE A 141 -1.94 7.01 -14.47
C PHE A 141 -0.93 8.06 -14.93
N ASN A 142 0.14 8.32 -14.17
CA ASN A 142 1.18 9.23 -14.61
C ASN A 142 1.81 8.75 -15.92
N ASN A 143 2.19 7.48 -16.03
CA ASN A 143 2.91 6.95 -17.19
C ASN A 143 2.02 6.73 -18.42
N ALA A 144 0.70 6.72 -18.25
CA ALA A 144 -0.26 6.64 -19.35
C ALA A 144 -0.32 7.93 -20.19
N GLY A 145 0.25 9.04 -19.71
CA GLY A 145 0.42 10.26 -20.51
C GLY A 145 1.56 10.14 -21.53
N HIS A 146 1.35 10.65 -22.75
CA HIS A 146 2.39 10.75 -23.77
C HIS A 146 2.21 12.05 -24.59
N GLY A 147 3.31 12.75 -24.87
CA GLY A 147 3.27 14.02 -25.58
C GLY A 147 2.43 15.07 -24.83
N SER A 148 1.36 15.54 -25.47
CA SER A 148 0.38 16.44 -24.83
C SER A 148 -0.67 15.71 -23.99
N GLY A 149 -0.73 14.37 -24.07
CA GLY A 149 -1.67 13.52 -23.35
C GLY A 149 -1.34 13.41 -21.85
N TYR A 150 -2.35 13.50 -20.98
CA TYR A 150 -2.15 13.38 -19.53
C TYR A 150 -3.34 12.73 -18.81
N CYS A 151 -3.02 12.03 -17.73
CA CYS A 151 -3.98 11.27 -16.94
C CYS A 151 -4.13 11.77 -15.49
N LEU A 152 -3.24 12.67 -15.08
CA LEU A 152 -3.27 13.36 -13.80
C LEU A 152 -3.31 14.86 -14.07
N ASP A 153 -4.18 15.58 -13.37
CA ASP A 153 -4.20 17.05 -13.39
C ASP A 153 -3.07 17.64 -12.55
N SER A 154 -2.62 18.83 -12.91
CA SER A 154 -1.76 19.65 -12.06
C SER A 154 -2.54 20.28 -10.90
N THR A 155 -1.87 21.08 -10.07
CA THR A 155 -2.54 21.94 -9.10
C THR A 155 -3.48 22.96 -9.76
N THR A 156 -3.22 23.31 -11.02
CA THR A 156 -4.13 24.05 -11.89
C THR A 156 -4.98 23.07 -12.70
N PRO A 157 -6.32 23.16 -12.66
CA PRO A 157 -7.20 22.28 -13.43
C PRO A 157 -6.89 22.30 -14.94
N ASP A 158 -7.16 21.18 -15.61
CA ASP A 158 -7.04 21.01 -17.06
C ASP A 158 -5.61 21.25 -17.61
N ARG A 159 -4.60 20.97 -16.78
CA ARG A 159 -3.18 21.00 -17.16
C ARG A 159 -2.50 19.71 -16.73
N SER A 160 -1.50 19.29 -17.50
CA SER A 160 -0.73 18.09 -17.20
C SER A 160 -0.10 18.14 -15.80
N GLY A 161 -0.40 17.11 -15.01
CA GLY A 161 0.07 16.93 -13.65
C GLY A 161 1.44 16.27 -13.50
N HIS A 162 2.14 15.90 -14.58
CA HIS A 162 3.41 15.16 -14.48
C HIS A 162 4.42 15.81 -13.52
N VAL A 163 4.59 17.13 -13.60
CA VAL A 163 5.51 17.87 -12.72
C VAL A 163 4.99 17.88 -11.27
N ALA A 164 3.69 18.05 -11.07
CA ALA A 164 3.08 18.04 -9.74
C ALA A 164 3.07 16.65 -9.10
N PHE A 165 3.04 15.60 -9.92
CA PHE A 165 3.11 14.21 -9.47
C PHE A 165 4.53 13.84 -9.04
N ALA A 166 5.56 14.33 -9.73
CA ALA A 166 6.96 14.08 -9.41
C ALA A 166 7.38 14.51 -7.98
N SER A 167 6.63 15.42 -7.36
CA SER A 167 6.86 15.87 -5.98
C SER A 167 5.98 15.16 -4.94
N GLN A 168 5.20 14.15 -5.32
CA GLN A 168 4.30 13.46 -4.39
C GLN A 168 5.04 12.43 -3.53
N ASP A 169 4.70 12.41 -2.23
CA ASP A 169 5.38 11.57 -1.22
C ASP A 169 5.21 10.05 -1.43
N CYS A 170 4.23 9.64 -2.24
CA CYS A 170 3.97 8.23 -2.52
C CYS A 170 5.07 7.56 -3.37
N LEU A 171 5.83 8.34 -4.14
CA LEU A 171 6.83 7.86 -5.10
C LEU A 171 8.12 7.31 -4.48
N ASN A 172 8.37 7.60 -3.21
CA ASN A 172 9.60 7.18 -2.55
C ASN A 172 9.50 5.71 -2.11
N ASP A 173 10.02 4.78 -2.89
CA ASP A 173 10.01 3.37 -2.49
C ASP A 173 10.97 3.11 -1.32
N ASP A 174 10.42 2.57 -0.22
CA ASP A 174 11.21 2.05 0.89
C ASP A 174 11.62 0.61 0.54
N LEU A 175 12.71 0.43 -0.21
CA LEU A 175 13.24 -0.89 -0.55
C LEU A 175 13.81 -1.63 0.68
N ALA A 176 14.04 -0.90 1.78
CA ALA A 176 14.45 -1.44 3.06
C ALA A 176 13.63 -0.80 4.19
N VAL A 177 13.22 -1.62 5.17
CA VAL A 177 12.54 -1.14 6.36
C VAL A 177 13.56 -0.82 7.44
N THR A 178 13.91 0.46 7.57
CA THR A 178 14.68 0.95 8.73
C THR A 178 13.76 1.09 9.94
N PRO A 179 14.04 0.42 11.08
CA PRO A 179 13.23 0.54 12.29
C PRO A 179 13.11 1.98 12.79
N SER A 180 11.90 2.42 13.11
CA SER A 180 11.63 3.75 13.70
C SER A 180 10.60 3.64 14.82
N ASP A 181 10.73 4.45 15.87
CA ASP A 181 9.73 4.57 16.94
C ASP A 181 8.70 5.67 16.68
N ASP A 182 8.69 6.24 15.48
CA ASP A 182 7.70 7.23 15.07
C ASP A 182 6.28 6.66 15.16
N LYS A 183 5.38 7.49 15.68
CA LYS A 183 3.94 7.24 15.67
C LYS A 183 3.28 8.02 14.55
N TRP A 184 2.06 7.60 14.23
CA TRP A 184 1.10 8.51 13.65
C TRP A 184 0.73 9.56 14.69
N GLU A 185 0.70 10.82 14.27
CA GLU A 185 0.13 11.91 15.07
C GLU A 185 -1.32 11.56 15.43
N ALA A 186 -1.72 11.83 16.68
CA ALA A 186 -3.03 11.46 17.21
C ALA A 186 -4.20 12.06 16.41
N THR A 187 -4.01 13.21 15.77
CA THR A 187 -5.02 13.86 14.93
C THR A 187 -5.05 13.33 13.50
N LYS A 188 -4.05 12.55 13.08
CA LYS A 188 -3.86 12.10 11.70
C LYS A 188 -4.30 10.66 11.45
N LEU A 189 -4.23 9.81 12.48
CA LEU A 189 -4.80 8.46 12.46
C LEU A 189 -5.97 8.39 13.43
N LYS A 190 -7.18 8.32 12.88
CA LYS A 190 -8.43 8.20 13.64
C LYS A 190 -8.83 6.73 13.75
N ALA A 191 -9.76 6.45 14.66
CA ALA A 191 -10.35 5.12 14.79
C ALA A 191 -11.10 4.69 13.51
N ASP A 192 -11.63 5.64 12.75
CA ASP A 192 -12.48 5.43 11.57
C ASP A 192 -11.92 6.05 10.28
N GLY A 193 -10.63 6.43 10.25
CA GLY A 193 -10.01 6.93 9.02
C GLY A 193 -8.61 7.54 9.16
N PHE A 194 -8.05 7.91 8.02
CA PHE A 194 -6.80 8.65 7.86
C PHE A 194 -7.11 10.11 7.59
N ALA A 195 -6.88 11.02 8.54
CA ALA A 195 -7.43 12.39 8.48
C ALA A 195 -7.06 13.17 7.20
N ASP A 196 -5.87 12.94 6.65
CA ASP A 196 -5.39 13.59 5.43
C ASP A 196 -5.79 12.86 4.13
N GLY A 197 -6.54 11.77 4.25
CA GLY A 197 -7.06 11.02 3.12
C GLY A 197 -8.18 11.76 2.37
N PRO A 198 -8.54 11.26 1.17
CA PRO A 198 -9.69 11.77 0.43
C PRO A 198 -10.99 11.59 1.23
N GLY A 199 -11.91 12.54 1.07
CA GLY A 199 -13.32 12.34 1.38
C GLY A 199 -14.06 11.75 0.19
N THR A 200 -15.34 11.43 0.35
CA THR A 200 -16.16 10.99 -0.79
C THR A 200 -16.32 12.12 -1.81
N GLY A 201 -16.15 11.81 -3.09
CA GLY A 201 -16.33 12.79 -4.15
C GLY A 201 -16.08 12.25 -5.54
N ASN A 202 -16.17 13.15 -6.52
CA ASN A 202 -15.75 12.89 -7.89
C ASN A 202 -14.22 13.06 -7.99
N PRO A 203 -13.46 12.03 -8.37
CA PRO A 203 -12.01 12.11 -8.45
C PRO A 203 -11.49 12.65 -9.78
N VAL A 204 -12.34 12.88 -10.78
CA VAL A 204 -11.92 13.26 -12.15
C VAL A 204 -12.39 14.67 -12.52
N SER A 205 -11.68 15.31 -13.45
CA SER A 205 -12.05 16.66 -13.94
C SER A 205 -13.46 16.69 -14.52
N GLN A 206 -14.15 17.83 -14.36
CA GLN A 206 -15.46 18.06 -14.97
C GLN A 206 -15.38 18.40 -16.47
N SER A 207 -14.21 18.79 -16.96
CA SER A 207 -13.97 19.14 -18.36
C SER A 207 -13.57 17.90 -19.17
N SER A 208 -14.35 17.61 -20.23
CA SER A 208 -14.31 16.35 -21.00
C SER A 208 -13.75 16.47 -22.42
N SER A 209 -13.41 17.66 -22.89
CA SER A 209 -13.48 17.95 -24.33
C SER A 209 -12.14 17.94 -25.08
N SER A 210 -11.06 17.39 -24.55
CA SER A 210 -9.76 17.37 -25.26
C SER A 210 -9.19 15.97 -25.37
N ASN A 211 -8.86 15.55 -26.59
CA ASN A 211 -8.20 14.27 -26.94
C ASN A 211 -6.82 14.06 -26.27
N SER A 212 -6.36 15.05 -25.50
CA SER A 212 -5.14 15.03 -24.70
C SER A 212 -5.39 14.60 -23.25
N LYS A 213 -6.60 14.15 -22.88
CA LYS A 213 -6.94 13.74 -21.52
C LYS A 213 -6.99 12.22 -21.37
N CYS A 214 -7.20 11.76 -20.14
CA CYS A 214 -7.08 10.35 -19.81
C CYS A 214 -8.17 9.49 -20.46
N LEU A 215 -7.78 8.63 -21.39
CA LEU A 215 -8.67 7.60 -21.92
C LEU A 215 -8.94 6.47 -20.92
N LEU A 216 -8.04 6.23 -19.94
CA LEU A 216 -8.24 5.17 -18.94
C LEU A 216 -9.47 5.39 -18.03
N VAL A 217 -9.98 6.62 -17.99
CA VAL A 217 -11.18 6.99 -17.22
C VAL A 217 -12.46 6.80 -18.04
N ASP A 218 -12.35 6.67 -19.36
CA ASP A 218 -13.48 6.38 -20.24
C ASP A 218 -13.88 4.91 -20.12
N THR A 219 -14.68 4.62 -19.10
CA THR A 219 -15.29 3.30 -18.91
C THR A 219 -16.71 3.34 -19.49
N GLY A 220 -17.16 2.27 -20.13
CA GLY A 220 -18.49 2.22 -20.73
C GLY A 220 -19.32 1.02 -20.31
N SER A 221 -20.60 1.04 -20.70
CA SER A 221 -21.55 -0.03 -20.42
C SER A 221 -21.40 -1.24 -21.34
N ALA A 222 -20.62 -1.13 -22.42
CA ALA A 222 -20.43 -2.18 -23.42
C ALA A 222 -18.97 -2.65 -23.47
N GLU A 223 -18.76 -3.94 -23.21
CA GLU A 223 -17.45 -4.60 -23.17
C GLU A 223 -16.75 -4.66 -24.54
N THR A 224 -17.48 -4.44 -25.63
CA THR A 224 -16.96 -4.47 -27.01
C THR A 224 -16.36 -3.14 -27.48
N THR A 225 -16.62 -2.04 -26.76
CA THR A 225 -16.20 -0.68 -27.16
C THR A 225 -15.36 0.02 -26.11
N ASN A 226 -15.18 -0.59 -24.93
CA ASN A 226 -14.44 -0.01 -23.82
C ASN A 226 -13.46 -1.03 -23.24
N CYS A 227 -12.24 -0.59 -22.94
CA CYS A 227 -11.25 -1.44 -22.25
C CYS A 227 -11.72 -1.84 -20.84
N PHE A 228 -12.61 -1.03 -20.25
CA PHE A 228 -13.13 -1.21 -18.91
C PHE A 228 -14.65 -1.08 -18.90
N GLY A 229 -15.32 -2.06 -18.27
CA GLY A 229 -16.73 -1.96 -17.95
C GLY A 229 -17.03 -0.86 -16.94
N SER A 230 -18.29 -0.45 -16.86
CA SER A 230 -18.75 0.54 -15.88
C SER A 230 -18.40 0.11 -14.45
N ARG A 231 -18.02 1.09 -13.62
CA ARG A 231 -17.67 0.87 -12.19
C ARG A 231 -16.43 0.01 -11.97
N SER A 232 -15.48 0.08 -12.90
CA SER A 232 -14.16 -0.54 -12.76
C SER A 232 -13.45 -0.05 -11.50
N ARG A 233 -12.91 -0.99 -10.72
CA ARG A 233 -12.37 -0.74 -9.38
C ARG A 233 -10.85 -0.77 -9.39
N PHE A 234 -10.24 0.30 -8.91
CA PHE A 234 -8.82 0.49 -8.76
C PHE A 234 -8.49 0.75 -7.29
N ILE A 235 -7.22 0.62 -6.90
CA ILE A 235 -6.74 0.90 -5.54
C ILE A 235 -7.59 0.18 -4.48
N ALA A 236 -7.72 -1.14 -4.60
CA ALA A 236 -8.57 -1.95 -3.71
C ALA A 236 -10.03 -1.48 -3.61
N GLY A 237 -10.58 -0.85 -4.66
CA GLY A 237 -11.94 -0.32 -4.70
C GLY A 237 -12.10 1.08 -4.12
N ILE A 238 -11.02 1.73 -3.69
CA ILE A 238 -11.03 3.13 -3.24
C ILE A 238 -11.32 4.06 -4.41
N LEU A 239 -10.73 3.80 -5.58
CA LEU A 239 -11.01 4.51 -6.81
C LEU A 239 -11.95 3.65 -7.65
N THR A 240 -13.12 4.17 -7.97
CA THR A 240 -14.06 3.54 -8.91
C THR A 240 -14.20 4.45 -10.12
N LEU A 241 -13.75 3.98 -11.28
CA LEU A 241 -13.94 4.69 -12.53
C LEU A 241 -15.29 4.31 -13.14
N SER A 242 -15.98 5.30 -13.66
CA SER A 242 -17.27 5.15 -14.34
C SER A 242 -17.34 6.20 -15.45
N GLY A 243 -18.05 5.87 -16.53
CA GLY A 243 -18.19 6.74 -17.68
C GLY A 243 -18.70 8.13 -17.28
N ALA A 244 -18.25 9.14 -18.02
CA ALA A 244 -18.49 10.54 -17.73
C ALA A 244 -18.05 10.97 -16.32
N SER A 245 -18.81 11.85 -15.66
CA SER A 245 -18.52 12.35 -14.30
C SER A 245 -18.93 11.38 -13.18
N GLY A 246 -19.27 10.13 -13.51
CA GLY A 246 -19.78 9.14 -12.56
C GLY A 246 -18.71 8.49 -11.67
N SER A 247 -17.44 8.76 -11.94
CA SER A 247 -16.31 8.23 -11.16
C SER A 247 -16.38 8.67 -9.70
N ARG A 248 -15.90 7.80 -8.79
CA ARG A 248 -16.00 7.98 -7.35
C ARG A 248 -14.71 7.63 -6.65
N ILE A 249 -14.37 8.41 -5.63
CA ILE A 249 -13.38 8.03 -4.62
C ILE A 249 -14.08 7.75 -3.30
N ALA A 250 -13.74 6.63 -2.67
CA ALA A 250 -14.22 6.27 -1.35
C ALA A 250 -13.61 7.20 -0.29
N ALA A 251 -14.37 7.50 0.76
CA ALA A 251 -13.81 8.22 1.89
C ALA A 251 -12.75 7.35 2.57
N MET A 252 -11.59 7.94 2.80
CA MET A 252 -10.55 7.40 3.68
C MET A 252 -10.41 8.25 4.95
N ASN A 253 -10.95 9.47 4.94
CA ASN A 253 -10.79 10.42 6.04
C ASN A 253 -11.70 10.19 7.24
N ALA A 254 -12.81 9.49 7.07
CA ALA A 254 -13.76 9.12 8.12
C ALA A 254 -14.68 8.00 7.63
N GLY A 255 -15.40 7.36 8.56
CA GLY A 255 -16.42 6.35 8.24
C GLY A 255 -15.88 5.07 7.60
N VAL A 256 -14.57 4.82 7.68
CA VAL A 256 -13.97 3.55 7.26
C VAL A 256 -14.43 2.47 8.23
N GLY A 257 -15.07 1.44 7.70
CA GLY A 257 -15.62 0.35 8.50
C GLY A 257 -14.55 -0.48 9.19
N LYS A 258 -14.99 -1.36 10.10
CA LYS A 258 -14.12 -2.40 10.66
C LYS A 258 -13.86 -3.49 9.63
N SER A 259 -12.65 -4.06 9.67
CA SER A 259 -12.33 -5.20 8.84
C SER A 259 -12.90 -6.48 9.46
N ASP A 260 -13.57 -7.30 8.65
CA ASP A 260 -13.77 -8.72 8.94
C ASP A 260 -12.66 -9.58 8.30
N ARG A 261 -11.66 -8.93 7.68
CA ARG A 261 -10.51 -9.51 6.99
C ARG A 261 -10.88 -10.42 5.80
N GLN A 262 -12.04 -10.22 5.19
CA GLN A 262 -12.38 -10.84 3.90
C GLN A 262 -11.71 -10.10 2.72
N ASP A 263 -11.51 -10.79 1.59
CA ASP A 263 -10.64 -10.43 0.45
C ASP A 263 -10.92 -9.11 -0.29
N LYS A 264 -11.82 -8.25 0.20
CA LYS A 264 -12.18 -6.97 -0.42
C LYS A 264 -12.10 -5.77 0.53
N LYS A 265 -11.55 -5.93 1.74
CA LYS A 265 -11.50 -4.89 2.78
C LYS A 265 -10.07 -4.48 3.18
N LEU A 266 -9.22 -4.24 2.18
CA LEU A 266 -7.82 -3.88 2.42
C LEU A 266 -7.69 -2.52 3.12
N LEU A 267 -8.56 -1.56 2.79
CA LEU A 267 -8.56 -0.23 3.44
C LEU A 267 -8.84 -0.36 4.94
N GLU A 268 -9.89 -1.10 5.28
CA GLU A 268 -10.31 -1.35 6.65
C GLU A 268 -9.25 -2.13 7.42
N ALA A 269 -8.66 -3.16 6.80
CA ALA A 269 -7.60 -3.96 7.41
C ALA A 269 -6.36 -3.11 7.71
N ALA A 270 -5.92 -2.27 6.76
CA ALA A 270 -4.78 -1.39 6.94
C ALA A 270 -5.04 -0.33 8.02
N LEU A 271 -6.25 0.23 8.10
CA LEU A 271 -6.62 1.18 9.16
C LEU A 271 -6.60 0.52 10.54
N GLU A 272 -7.20 -0.66 10.68
CA GLU A 272 -7.20 -1.42 11.93
C GLU A 272 -5.77 -1.75 12.36
N ASP A 273 -4.98 -2.31 11.46
CA ASP A 273 -3.61 -2.73 11.75
C ASP A 273 -2.69 -1.53 12.04
N ALA A 274 -2.85 -0.39 11.36
CA ALA A 274 -2.14 0.85 11.67
C ALA A 274 -2.48 1.34 13.09
N ASN A 275 -3.75 1.32 13.48
CA ASN A 275 -4.18 1.69 14.83
C ASN A 275 -3.60 0.77 15.90
N VAL A 276 -3.60 -0.55 15.67
CA VAL A 276 -2.98 -1.53 16.58
C VAL A 276 -1.51 -1.18 16.81
N VAL A 277 -0.71 -1.04 15.75
CA VAL A 277 0.73 -0.76 15.86
C VAL A 277 0.99 0.62 16.48
N ASN A 278 0.15 1.62 16.20
CA ASN A 278 0.30 2.96 16.75
C ASN A 278 0.01 3.02 18.26
N SER A 279 -0.92 2.20 18.75
CA SER A 279 -1.29 2.12 20.16
C SER A 279 -0.21 1.45 21.04
N GLU A 280 0.62 0.59 20.45
CA GLU A 280 1.68 -0.12 21.17
C GLU A 280 2.74 0.84 21.76
N THR A 281 3.13 0.57 23.00
CA THR A 281 4.05 1.42 23.77
C THR A 281 5.39 0.71 23.96
N ILE A 282 6.44 1.30 23.39
CA ILE A 282 7.82 0.78 23.43
C ILE A 282 8.41 0.84 24.85
N GLU A 283 7.97 1.80 25.69
CA GLU A 283 8.47 2.01 27.05
C GLU A 283 8.29 0.78 27.97
N ASN A 284 7.37 -0.12 27.65
CA ASN A 284 7.22 -1.39 28.35
C ASN A 284 8.49 -2.26 28.28
N TYR A 285 9.33 -2.07 27.25
CA TYR A 285 10.51 -2.88 26.97
C TYR A 285 11.84 -2.17 27.25
N LYS A 286 11.81 -0.85 27.55
CA LYS A 286 13.01 -0.05 27.83
C LYS A 286 13.47 -0.07 29.30
N LYS A 287 12.70 -0.67 30.22
CA LYS A 287 12.95 -0.69 31.68
C LYS A 287 14.24 -1.41 32.14
N LEU A 288 15.10 -1.83 31.20
CA LEU A 288 16.34 -2.57 31.45
C LEU A 288 17.61 -1.82 30.99
N ARG A 289 17.48 -0.57 30.51
CA ARG A 289 18.64 0.27 30.18
C ARG A 289 19.14 1.01 31.41
#